data_AF-A0A1X1NA70-F1
#
_entry.id   AF-A0A1X1NA70-F1
#
_cell.length_a   1.000
_cell.length_b   1.000
_cell.length_c   1.000
_cell.angle_alpha   90.00
_cell.angle_beta   90.00
_cell.angle_gamma   90.00
#
_symmetry.space_group_name_H-M   'P 1'
#
loop_
_entity.id
_entity.type
_entity.pdbx_description
1 polymer ?
#
loop_
_entity_poly.entity_id
_entity_poly.type
_entity_poly.pdbx_seq_one_letter_code
_entity_poly.pdbx_strand_id
1 'polypeptide(L)'
;MNIRLPFRLLAAAAAAVLALTACSGSDGSRGAPTSPSTGTTTSTPAPGTSIPSTSAPAPSPSSPKPAPSTPPPTMPAPGTSAPLIGVGRLQPLWPFTSLDQARAWQREYRSGGHQPWHLSPEQTALAFTRNYLGFHEIDRITKRTVSALHARIGVGLSGPETTGTAAVVHLVRYGTGPDAPWEVVGTDDTHFSLTRPAYGSFALSPLRTGGRISGVDESIRVQVRQPSSEAPLGSSCCTPGGGTGQPWSLTVSFTGATDPVLTVVATTGGHIAEVERFTVTAVRTR
;
A
#
# COMPACT_ATOMS: atom_id res chain seq x y z
N MET A 1 53.91 -20.55 -12.78
CA MET A 1 53.95 -21.32 -14.04
C MET A 1 52.84 -20.81 -14.92
N ASN A 2 53.22 -20.25 -16.07
CA ASN A 2 52.40 -19.49 -17.01
C ASN A 2 51.34 -20.34 -17.72
N ILE A 3 50.37 -19.64 -18.37
CA ILE A 3 49.70 -19.89 -19.67
C ILE A 3 48.17 -19.96 -19.55
N ARG A 4 47.33 -19.35 -20.40
CA ARG A 4 47.33 -18.25 -21.39
C ARG A 4 45.83 -17.97 -21.67
N LEU A 5 45.44 -16.70 -21.85
CA LEU A 5 44.19 -16.32 -22.55
C LEU A 5 44.29 -16.71 -24.04
N PRO A 6 43.13 -16.83 -24.71
CA PRO A 6 43.00 -16.18 -26.01
C PRO A 6 41.78 -15.24 -26.07
N PHE A 7 42.10 -13.99 -26.41
CA PHE A 7 41.23 -13.04 -27.09
C PHE A 7 40.60 -13.66 -28.35
N ARG A 8 39.32 -13.39 -28.61
CA ARG A 8 38.82 -13.21 -29.98
C ARG A 8 37.91 -11.98 -30.07
N LEU A 9 38.39 -11.02 -30.86
CA LEU A 9 37.69 -9.89 -31.45
C LEU A 9 36.89 -10.34 -32.69
N LEU A 10 36.01 -9.42 -33.16
CA LEU A 10 35.29 -9.32 -34.45
C LEU A 10 33.76 -9.59 -34.30
N ALA A 11 32.84 -8.77 -34.80
CA ALA A 11 32.92 -7.60 -35.67
C ALA A 11 31.67 -6.71 -35.50
N ALA A 12 31.84 -5.42 -35.74
CA ALA A 12 30.77 -4.44 -35.91
C ALA A 12 30.14 -4.55 -37.31
N ALA A 13 28.82 -4.34 -37.40
CA ALA A 13 28.14 -3.98 -38.64
C ALA A 13 27.08 -2.92 -38.32
N ALA A 14 27.26 -1.75 -38.94
CA ALA A 14 26.30 -0.64 -38.95
C ALA A 14 25.51 -0.68 -40.26
N ALA A 15 24.22 -0.37 -40.22
CA ALA A 15 23.48 0.21 -41.34
C ALA A 15 22.21 0.92 -40.84
N ALA A 16 22.05 2.17 -41.25
CA ALA A 16 20.96 3.08 -40.96
C ALA A 16 19.97 3.13 -42.14
N VAL A 17 18.67 3.37 -41.90
CA VAL A 17 17.76 4.05 -42.84
C VAL A 17 16.68 4.84 -42.07
N LEU A 18 16.54 6.12 -42.42
CA LEU A 18 15.52 7.08 -42.01
C LEU A 18 14.13 6.74 -42.59
N ALA A 19 13.05 7.12 -41.88
CA ALA A 19 11.85 7.68 -42.51
C ALA A 19 11.10 8.62 -41.54
N LEU A 20 11.12 9.92 -41.87
CA LEU A 20 10.26 10.97 -41.31
C LEU A 20 8.84 10.83 -41.87
N THR A 21 7.82 10.95 -41.03
CA THR A 21 6.51 11.49 -41.44
C THR A 21 5.95 12.38 -40.33
N ALA A 22 6.07 13.69 -40.57
CA ALA A 22 5.36 14.72 -39.85
C ALA A 22 4.05 15.00 -40.58
N CYS A 23 2.94 15.08 -39.85
CA CYS A 23 1.74 15.78 -40.30
C CYS A 23 1.38 16.80 -39.23
N SER A 24 1.68 18.06 -39.53
CA SER A 24 1.11 19.23 -38.86
C SER A 24 -0.33 19.41 -39.31
N GLY A 25 -1.21 19.77 -38.38
CA GLY A 25 -2.56 20.26 -38.64
C GLY A 25 -2.87 21.37 -37.64
N SER A 26 -2.83 22.60 -38.14
CA SER A 26 -3.18 23.85 -37.44
C SER A 26 -4.69 24.14 -37.52
N ASP A 27 -5.10 25.16 -36.76
CA ASP A 27 -6.37 25.90 -36.77
C ASP A 27 -7.48 25.31 -35.87
N GLY A 28 -8.14 26.05 -34.98
CA GLY A 28 -8.14 27.48 -34.69
C GLY A 28 -9.38 27.84 -33.85
N SER A 29 -9.44 29.08 -33.38
CA SER A 29 -10.58 29.80 -32.77
C SER A 29 -10.90 29.50 -31.29
N ARG A 30 -10.59 30.43 -30.38
CA ARG A 30 -11.35 31.66 -30.02
C ARG A 30 -12.58 31.35 -29.18
N GLY A 31 -12.54 31.83 -27.93
CA GLY A 31 -13.71 31.89 -27.06
C GLY A 31 -13.38 32.41 -25.66
N ALA A 32 -12.82 33.61 -25.55
CA ALA A 32 -12.92 34.41 -24.34
C ALA A 32 -14.06 35.42 -24.51
N PRO A 33 -14.89 35.61 -23.48
CA PRO A 33 -15.45 36.92 -23.20
C PRO A 33 -15.06 37.40 -21.79
N THR A 34 -14.61 38.64 -21.76
CA THR A 34 -14.41 39.56 -20.64
C THR A 34 -15.71 39.97 -19.93
N SER A 35 -15.68 39.96 -18.58
CA SER A 35 -16.06 41.02 -17.60
C SER A 35 -17.44 41.73 -17.67
N PRO A 36 -17.83 42.56 -16.66
CA PRO A 36 -17.60 42.59 -15.20
C PRO A 36 -18.94 42.72 -14.40
N SER A 37 -18.92 42.64 -13.06
CA SER A 37 -19.80 43.45 -12.17
C SER A 37 -19.46 43.30 -10.68
N THR A 38 -18.88 44.39 -10.16
CA THR A 38 -19.09 45.07 -8.86
C THR A 38 -19.94 44.41 -7.78
N GLY A 39 -19.41 44.41 -6.55
CA GLY A 39 -20.14 44.15 -5.31
C GLY A 39 -19.30 44.39 -4.06
N THR A 40 -18.82 45.62 -3.88
CA THR A 40 -18.20 46.11 -2.65
C THR A 40 -19.30 46.49 -1.65
N THR A 41 -19.33 45.90 -0.45
CA THR A 41 -19.86 46.60 0.73
C THR A 41 -19.07 46.22 1.97
N THR A 42 -18.19 47.15 2.32
CA THR A 42 -17.62 47.40 3.65
C THR A 42 -18.73 47.90 4.59
N SER A 43 -18.76 47.43 5.82
CA SER A 43 -19.37 48.18 6.93
C SER A 43 -18.66 47.86 8.25
N THR A 44 -18.08 48.90 8.85
CA THR A 44 -17.49 48.98 10.20
C THR A 44 -18.20 50.17 10.92
N PRO A 45 -17.93 50.49 12.20
CA PRO A 45 -18.70 50.15 13.40
C PRO A 45 -19.36 51.38 14.09
N ALA A 46 -19.91 51.20 15.30
CA ALA A 46 -19.83 52.06 16.53
C ALA A 46 -21.18 52.13 17.34
N PRO A 47 -21.27 52.81 18.52
CA PRO A 47 -21.26 52.17 19.85
C PRO A 47 -22.39 52.65 20.82
N GLY A 48 -22.43 52.13 22.06
CA GLY A 48 -23.17 52.72 23.20
C GLY A 48 -23.51 51.69 24.29
N THR A 49 -22.81 51.60 25.44
CA THR A 49 -22.84 52.42 26.68
C THR A 49 -23.90 51.98 27.73
N SER A 50 -23.39 51.25 28.75
CA SER A 50 -23.68 51.15 30.20
C SER A 50 -25.06 51.42 30.88
N ILE A 51 -25.52 50.39 31.64
CA ILE A 51 -26.06 50.24 33.04
C ILE A 51 -26.70 51.44 33.80
N PRO A 52 -27.68 51.22 34.74
CA PRO A 52 -27.37 50.78 36.12
C PRO A 52 -28.37 49.85 36.86
N SER A 53 -27.79 49.18 37.87
CA SER A 53 -28.21 48.56 39.14
C SER A 53 -29.65 48.64 39.72
N THR A 54 -30.10 47.54 40.34
CA THR A 54 -30.94 47.56 41.57
C THR A 54 -30.71 46.29 42.41
N SER A 55 -30.80 46.44 43.75
CA SER A 55 -30.21 45.57 44.78
C SER A 55 -31.27 44.85 45.67
N ALA A 56 -30.84 43.72 46.27
CA ALA A 56 -31.23 43.13 47.58
C ALA A 56 -32.51 42.25 47.68
N PRO A 57 -32.69 41.40 48.74
CA PRO A 57 -31.80 41.03 49.86
C PRO A 57 -31.61 39.50 50.10
N ALA A 58 -30.69 39.16 51.02
CA ALA A 58 -30.37 37.81 51.52
C ALA A 58 -31.24 37.36 52.72
N PRO A 59 -31.25 36.04 53.02
CA PRO A 59 -31.18 35.59 54.41
C PRO A 59 -30.11 34.50 54.68
N SER A 60 -29.84 34.35 55.97
CA SER A 60 -28.72 33.70 56.67
C SER A 60 -28.90 32.16 56.92
N PRO A 61 -27.95 31.46 57.60
CA PRO A 61 -27.45 30.13 57.19
C PRO A 61 -28.20 28.94 57.81
N SER A 62 -28.06 27.76 57.18
CA SER A 62 -28.41 26.46 57.76
C SER A 62 -27.28 25.45 57.58
N SER A 63 -27.08 24.66 58.63
CA SER A 63 -25.97 23.76 58.96
C SER A 63 -25.59 22.69 57.91
N PRO A 64 -24.38 22.08 58.01
CA PRO A 64 -23.78 21.33 56.91
C PRO A 64 -24.39 19.93 56.74
N LYS A 65 -24.79 19.62 55.51
CA LYS A 65 -25.18 18.28 55.04
C LYS A 65 -23.92 17.42 54.82
N PRO A 66 -23.89 16.14 55.23
CA PRO A 66 -22.74 15.27 54.97
C PRO A 66 -22.53 15.10 53.46
N ALA A 67 -21.27 15.21 53.03
CA ALA A 67 -20.85 14.97 51.65
C ALA A 67 -21.16 13.52 51.25
N PRO A 68 -21.60 13.24 50.02
CA PRO A 68 -21.69 11.89 49.51
C PRO A 68 -20.26 11.35 49.32
N SER A 69 -19.95 10.26 50.03
CA SER A 69 -18.72 9.49 49.85
C SER A 69 -18.60 9.02 48.40
N THR A 70 -17.54 9.48 47.72
CA THR A 70 -17.20 9.00 46.38
C THR A 70 -16.86 7.51 46.46
N PRO A 71 -17.52 6.62 45.68
CA PRO A 71 -17.13 5.22 45.63
C PRO A 71 -15.70 5.10 45.06
N PRO A 72 -14.91 4.11 45.51
CA PRO A 72 -13.57 3.87 44.98
C PRO A 72 -13.63 3.64 43.46
N PRO A 73 -12.58 3.99 42.69
CA PRO A 73 -12.56 3.75 41.25
C PRO A 73 -12.77 2.26 41.00
N THR A 74 -13.90 1.93 40.40
CA THR A 74 -14.19 0.59 39.94
C THR A 74 -13.21 0.31 38.80
N MET A 75 -12.26 -0.59 39.05
CA MET A 75 -11.39 -1.12 38.01
C MET A 75 -12.27 -1.66 36.87
N PRO A 76 -12.07 -1.23 35.61
CA PRO A 76 -12.87 -1.74 34.51
C PRO A 76 -12.69 -3.26 34.45
N ALA A 77 -13.80 -3.99 34.45
CA ALA A 77 -13.81 -5.41 34.15
C ALA A 77 -13.12 -5.64 32.78
N PRO A 78 -12.34 -6.73 32.59
CA PRO A 78 -11.82 -7.09 31.29
C PRO A 78 -12.98 -7.51 30.40
N GLY A 79 -13.54 -6.54 29.67
CA GLY A 79 -14.76 -6.75 28.92
C GLY A 79 -15.12 -5.51 28.14
N THR A 80 -14.45 -5.31 27.01
CA THR A 80 -15.02 -4.93 25.71
C THR A 80 -13.82 -4.76 24.79
N SER A 81 -13.59 -5.74 23.91
CA SER A 81 -12.71 -5.63 22.76
C SER A 81 -13.14 -4.39 21.97
N ALA A 82 -12.40 -3.29 22.12
CA ALA A 82 -12.50 -2.18 21.19
C ALA A 82 -12.40 -2.77 19.78
N PRO A 83 -13.28 -2.37 18.85
CA PRO A 83 -13.23 -2.89 17.49
C PRO A 83 -11.82 -2.68 16.96
N LEU A 84 -11.21 -3.74 16.43
CA LEU A 84 -9.89 -3.69 15.80
C LEU A 84 -9.94 -2.64 14.70
N ILE A 85 -9.42 -1.45 14.99
CA ILE A 85 -9.45 -0.35 14.04
C ILE A 85 -8.50 -0.75 12.90
N GLY A 86 -9.06 -1.28 11.80
CA GLY A 86 -8.36 -1.49 10.53
C GLY A 86 -8.49 -2.85 9.85
N VAL A 87 -8.95 -3.93 10.49
CA VAL A 87 -8.71 -5.31 9.96
C VAL A 87 -9.92 -6.22 9.81
N GLY A 88 -11.14 -5.75 10.04
CA GLY A 88 -12.33 -6.64 9.97
C GLY A 88 -12.57 -7.30 8.61
N ARG A 89 -11.98 -6.77 7.52
CA ARG A 89 -12.10 -7.32 6.16
C ARG A 89 -10.76 -7.49 5.43
N LEU A 90 -9.70 -6.86 5.92
CA LEU A 90 -8.38 -6.93 5.31
C LEU A 90 -7.64 -8.17 5.79
N GLN A 91 -6.97 -8.85 4.87
CA GLN A 91 -6.17 -10.03 5.12
C GLN A 91 -4.71 -9.59 5.32
N PRO A 92 -4.12 -9.82 6.50
CA PRO A 92 -2.71 -9.56 6.72
C PRO A 92 -1.87 -10.55 5.90
N LEU A 93 -0.94 -10.05 5.10
CA LEU A 93 -0.09 -10.86 4.23
C LEU A 93 1.32 -11.01 4.76
N TRP A 94 1.90 -9.93 5.27
CA TRP A 94 3.27 -9.86 5.69
C TRP A 94 3.52 -8.56 6.49
N PRO A 95 4.31 -8.56 7.57
CA PRO A 95 5.15 -9.66 8.05
C PRO A 95 4.46 -10.61 9.04
N PHE A 96 3.28 -10.28 9.56
CA PHE A 96 2.63 -11.07 10.60
C PHE A 96 1.40 -11.79 10.06
N THR A 97 1.42 -13.12 10.07
CA THR A 97 0.27 -13.94 9.64
C THR A 97 -0.88 -13.93 10.65
N SER A 98 -0.66 -13.38 11.85
CA SER A 98 -1.68 -13.26 12.90
C SER A 98 -1.47 -12.06 13.80
N LEU A 99 -2.55 -11.63 14.45
CA LEU A 99 -2.54 -10.51 15.39
C LEU A 99 -1.69 -10.83 16.63
N ASP A 100 -1.66 -12.10 17.02
CA ASP A 100 -0.88 -12.53 18.19
C ASP A 100 0.62 -12.45 17.91
N GLN A 101 1.07 -12.73 16.69
CA GLN A 101 2.46 -12.49 16.27
C GLN A 101 2.80 -11.00 16.29
N ALA A 102 1.94 -10.13 15.73
CA ALA A 102 2.16 -8.68 15.76
C ALA A 102 2.21 -8.15 17.20
N ARG A 103 1.34 -8.64 18.09
CA ARG A 103 1.35 -8.29 19.52
C ARG A 103 2.58 -8.83 20.25
N ALA A 104 3.05 -10.02 19.90
CA ALA A 104 4.27 -10.57 20.46
C ALA A 104 5.48 -9.69 20.12
N TRP A 105 5.64 -9.37 18.84
CA TRP A 105 6.66 -8.42 18.38
C TRP A 105 6.54 -7.07 19.11
N GLN A 106 5.33 -6.52 19.23
CA GLN A 106 5.12 -5.24 19.91
C GLN A 106 5.52 -5.25 21.39
N ARG A 107 5.34 -6.37 22.11
CA ARG A 107 5.82 -6.52 23.49
C ARG A 107 7.34 -6.52 23.55
N GLU A 108 7.98 -7.30 22.68
CA GLU A 108 9.45 -7.40 22.60
C GLU A 108 10.09 -6.07 22.19
N TYR A 109 9.48 -5.35 21.25
CA TYR A 109 9.92 -4.03 20.83
C TYR A 109 9.98 -3.05 22.01
N ARG A 110 8.98 -3.06 22.89
CA ARG A 110 8.94 -2.18 24.08
C ARG A 110 9.93 -2.57 25.17
N SER A 111 10.32 -3.85 25.27
CA SER A 111 11.23 -4.32 26.31
C SER A 111 12.72 -4.18 25.98
N GLY A 112 13.08 -3.93 24.72
CA GLY A 112 14.49 -3.83 24.33
C GLY A 112 14.79 -3.51 22.87
N GLY A 113 13.76 -3.30 22.03
CA GLY A 113 13.88 -2.82 20.66
C GLY A 113 14.59 -3.78 19.70
N HIS A 114 13.83 -4.56 18.93
CA HIS A 114 14.34 -5.27 17.76
C HIS A 114 13.45 -4.97 16.54
N GLN A 115 14.06 -4.91 15.35
CA GLN A 115 13.36 -4.68 14.07
C GLN A 115 12.49 -3.41 14.03
N PRO A 116 13.05 -2.21 14.32
CA PRO A 116 12.28 -0.95 14.32
C PRO A 116 11.62 -0.62 12.97
N TRP A 117 12.08 -1.27 11.90
CA TRP A 117 11.55 -1.13 10.55
C TRP A 117 10.05 -1.46 10.45
N HIS A 118 9.51 -2.33 11.31
CA HIS A 118 8.06 -2.62 11.34
C HIS A 118 7.19 -1.39 11.63
N LEU A 119 7.75 -0.32 12.21
CA LEU A 119 7.05 0.95 12.44
C LEU A 119 7.09 1.90 11.24
N SER A 120 7.96 1.67 10.26
CA SER A 120 8.07 2.46 9.03
C SER A 120 7.32 1.76 7.89
N PRO A 121 6.29 2.39 7.30
CA PRO A 121 5.56 1.78 6.20
C PRO A 121 6.44 1.63 4.95
N GLU A 122 7.40 2.55 4.73
CA GLU A 122 8.35 2.48 3.63
C GLU A 122 9.31 1.29 3.76
N GLN A 123 9.89 1.09 4.94
CA GLN A 123 10.81 -0.03 5.16
C GLN A 123 10.08 -1.36 5.08
N THR A 124 8.86 -1.46 5.63
CA THR A 124 8.01 -2.65 5.48
C THR A 124 7.68 -2.93 4.01
N ALA A 125 7.32 -1.91 3.22
CA ALA A 125 7.00 -2.09 1.79
C ALA A 125 8.22 -2.56 0.97
N LEU A 126 9.40 -2.00 1.23
CA LEU A 126 10.64 -2.43 0.57
C LEU A 126 11.06 -3.83 1.02
N ALA A 127 10.95 -4.16 2.30
CA ALA A 127 11.27 -5.48 2.81
C ALA A 127 10.33 -6.55 2.25
N PHE A 128 9.02 -6.27 2.17
CA PHE A 128 8.05 -7.12 1.49
C PHE A 128 8.45 -7.38 0.03
N THR A 129 8.76 -6.31 -0.71
CA THR A 129 9.06 -6.39 -2.14
C THR A 129 10.39 -7.12 -2.42
N ARG A 130 11.45 -6.76 -1.70
CA ARG A 130 12.80 -7.28 -1.97
C ARG A 130 13.05 -8.63 -1.32
N ASN A 131 12.59 -8.83 -0.09
CA ASN A 131 12.96 -10.00 0.70
C ASN A 131 11.89 -11.09 0.62
N TYR A 132 10.61 -10.73 0.71
CA TYR A 132 9.53 -11.72 0.66
C TYR A 132 9.13 -12.10 -0.76
N LEU A 133 9.01 -11.13 -1.68
CA LEU A 133 8.72 -11.42 -3.09
C LEU A 133 9.99 -11.75 -3.91
N GLY A 134 11.16 -11.29 -3.48
CA GLY A 134 12.44 -11.52 -4.16
C GLY A 134 12.75 -10.52 -5.28
N PHE A 135 12.04 -9.39 -5.36
CA PHE A 135 12.22 -8.40 -6.43
C PHE A 135 13.32 -7.41 -6.04
N HIS A 136 14.57 -7.87 -6.06
CA HIS A 136 15.71 -7.11 -5.51
C HIS A 136 16.00 -5.79 -6.23
N GLU A 137 15.66 -5.68 -7.51
CA GLU A 137 15.82 -4.48 -8.35
C GLU A 137 14.78 -3.38 -8.02
N ILE A 138 13.67 -3.73 -7.37
CA ILE A 138 12.66 -2.80 -6.90
C ILE A 138 12.99 -2.38 -5.47
N ASP A 139 13.87 -1.39 -5.34
CA ASP A 139 14.48 -0.99 -4.07
C ASP A 139 14.31 0.50 -3.71
N ARG A 140 13.49 1.23 -4.48
CA ARG A 140 13.24 2.66 -4.28
C ARG A 140 11.78 2.95 -3.95
N ILE A 141 11.56 3.94 -3.09
CA ILE A 141 10.24 4.52 -2.85
C ILE A 141 9.94 5.60 -3.89
N THR A 142 8.83 5.47 -4.61
CA THR A 142 8.40 6.42 -5.65
C THR A 142 7.24 7.32 -5.20
N LYS A 143 6.41 6.85 -4.27
CA LYS A 143 5.25 7.58 -3.75
C LYS A 143 5.00 7.25 -2.28
N ARG A 144 4.50 8.22 -1.52
CA ARG A 144 4.15 8.03 -0.10
C ARG A 144 2.83 8.72 0.22
N THR A 145 1.89 7.98 0.79
CA THR A 145 0.66 8.52 1.38
C THR A 145 0.36 7.74 2.65
N VAL A 146 0.54 8.39 3.81
CA VAL A 146 0.41 7.75 5.12
C VAL A 146 -0.66 8.47 5.93
N SER A 147 -1.55 7.70 6.53
CA SER A 147 -2.58 8.14 7.47
C SER A 147 -2.45 7.37 8.78
N ALA A 148 -3.31 7.65 9.76
CA ALA A 148 -3.26 6.97 11.05
C ALA A 148 -3.34 5.43 10.94
N LEU A 149 -4.12 4.90 9.98
CA LEU A 149 -4.43 3.47 9.88
C LEU A 149 -3.95 2.81 8.60
N HIS A 150 -3.72 3.60 7.54
CA HIS A 150 -3.36 3.09 6.23
C HIS A 150 -2.14 3.81 5.68
N ALA A 151 -1.31 3.08 4.94
CA ALA A 151 -0.24 3.62 4.12
C ALA A 151 -0.33 3.08 2.69
N ARG A 152 -0.08 3.93 1.70
CA ARG A 152 0.07 3.59 0.29
C ARG A 152 1.46 3.99 -0.12
N ILE A 153 2.31 3.00 -0.36
CA ILE A 153 3.72 3.21 -0.64
C ILE A 153 4.02 2.73 -2.06
N GLY A 154 4.36 3.66 -2.95
CA GLY A 154 4.83 3.33 -4.28
C GLY A 154 6.26 2.80 -4.20
N VAL A 155 6.51 1.66 -4.81
CA VAL A 155 7.85 1.08 -4.99
C VAL A 155 8.17 1.02 -6.47
N GLY A 156 9.44 1.17 -6.84
CA GLY A 156 9.89 1.14 -8.23
C GLY A 156 11.37 0.80 -8.32
N LEU A 157 11.84 0.60 -9.55
CA LEU A 157 13.25 0.27 -9.77
C LEU A 157 14.16 1.46 -9.46
N SER A 158 15.39 1.15 -9.06
CA SER A 158 16.51 2.09 -9.10
C SER A 158 17.26 1.95 -10.42
N GLY A 159 17.59 3.08 -11.04
CA GLY A 159 18.33 3.09 -12.30
C GLY A 159 18.52 4.51 -12.82
N PRO A 160 19.48 4.73 -13.75
CA PRO A 160 19.75 6.05 -14.33
C PRO A 160 18.56 6.57 -15.14
N GLU A 161 17.81 5.66 -15.77
CA GLU A 161 16.49 5.95 -16.28
C GLU A 161 15.50 5.68 -15.17
N THR A 162 15.13 6.71 -14.41
CA THR A 162 14.14 6.55 -13.34
C THR A 162 12.83 6.07 -13.94
N THR A 163 12.60 4.76 -13.87
CA THR A 163 11.34 4.12 -14.28
C THR A 163 10.29 4.39 -13.21
N GLY A 164 9.02 4.35 -13.61
CA GLY A 164 7.90 4.74 -12.78
C GLY A 164 7.66 3.86 -11.55
N THR A 165 6.46 3.94 -10.99
CA THR A 165 6.03 3.07 -9.90
C THR A 165 5.72 1.68 -10.44
N ALA A 166 6.41 0.65 -9.92
CA ALA A 166 6.18 -0.76 -10.25
C ALA A 166 4.89 -1.29 -9.59
N ALA A 167 4.64 -0.89 -8.34
CA ALA A 167 3.41 -1.17 -7.60
C ALA A 167 3.18 -0.14 -6.49
N VAL A 168 1.92 0.04 -6.09
CA VAL A 168 1.56 0.78 -4.87
C VAL A 168 1.16 -0.23 -3.81
N VAL A 169 2.03 -0.47 -2.83
CA VAL A 169 1.78 -1.40 -1.72
C VAL A 169 0.82 -0.75 -0.73
N HIS A 170 -0.27 -1.45 -0.40
CA HIS A 170 -1.22 -1.05 0.62
C HIS A 170 -0.86 -1.71 1.94
N LEU A 171 -0.63 -0.89 2.97
CA LEU A 171 -0.34 -1.33 4.32
C LEU A 171 -1.37 -0.78 5.30
N VAL A 172 -1.56 -1.49 6.41
CA VAL A 172 -2.39 -1.05 7.54
C VAL A 172 -1.65 -1.17 8.86
N ARG A 173 -2.05 -0.34 9.83
CA ARG A 173 -1.63 -0.57 11.22
C ARG A 173 -2.29 -1.84 11.73
N TYR A 174 -1.49 -2.77 12.23
CA TYR A 174 -1.96 -4.07 12.70
C TYR A 174 -1.73 -4.24 14.19
N GLY A 175 -2.78 -3.98 14.98
CA GLY A 175 -2.71 -3.97 16.43
C GLY A 175 -3.33 -2.72 17.02
N THR A 176 -2.95 -2.40 18.26
CA THR A 176 -3.44 -1.24 18.98
C THR A 176 -2.30 -0.39 19.53
N GLY A 177 -2.57 0.90 19.73
CA GLY A 177 -1.60 1.85 20.26
C GLY A 177 -0.60 2.38 19.23
N PRO A 178 0.29 3.30 19.66
CA PRO A 178 1.22 4.01 18.76
C PRO A 178 2.26 3.09 18.12
N ASP A 179 2.62 1.99 18.78
CA ASP A 179 3.62 1.04 18.29
C ASP A 179 3.00 -0.10 17.47
N ALA A 180 1.75 0.02 17.02
CA ALA A 180 1.17 -1.01 16.16
C ALA A 180 1.99 -1.11 14.86
N PRO A 181 2.53 -2.28 14.48
CA PRO A 181 3.33 -2.42 13.27
C PRO A 181 2.52 -2.17 12.00
N TRP A 182 3.21 -1.94 10.89
CA TRP A 182 2.62 -1.96 9.56
C TRP A 182 2.58 -3.37 8.98
N GLU A 183 1.45 -3.69 8.38
CA GLU A 183 1.15 -4.98 7.76
C GLU A 183 0.71 -4.75 6.32
N VAL A 184 1.36 -5.44 5.38
CA VAL A 184 0.96 -5.44 3.96
C VAL A 184 -0.35 -6.20 3.83
N VAL A 185 -1.29 -5.62 3.09
CA VAL A 185 -2.60 -6.23 2.85
C VAL A 185 -2.90 -6.43 1.37
N GLY A 186 -2.08 -5.91 0.46
CA GLY A 186 -2.25 -6.05 -1.00
C GLY A 186 -1.60 -4.89 -1.76
N THR A 187 -2.00 -4.70 -3.02
CA THR A 187 -1.61 -3.53 -3.83
C THR A 187 -2.83 -2.74 -4.30
N ASP A 188 -2.63 -1.43 -4.47
CA ASP A 188 -3.54 -0.56 -5.21
C ASP A 188 -3.14 -0.59 -6.70
N ASP A 189 -3.85 -1.41 -7.47
CA ASP A 189 -3.52 -1.68 -8.87
C ASP A 189 -3.88 -0.52 -9.80
N THR A 190 -3.10 -0.36 -10.88
CA THR A 190 -3.31 0.68 -11.88
C THR A 190 -3.30 0.09 -13.30
N HIS A 191 -2.16 0.16 -13.99
CA HIS A 191 -1.99 -0.33 -15.36
C HIS A 191 -1.85 -1.86 -15.43
N PHE A 192 -1.58 -2.51 -14.31
CA PHE A 192 -1.53 -3.96 -14.19
C PHE A 192 -2.30 -4.36 -12.94
N SER A 193 -3.30 -5.22 -13.09
CA SER A 193 -4.22 -5.60 -12.01
C SER A 193 -4.45 -7.09 -11.89
N LEU A 194 -4.71 -7.52 -10.65
CA LEU A 194 -5.06 -8.89 -10.27
C LEU A 194 -6.41 -8.88 -9.56
N THR A 195 -7.47 -9.05 -10.34
CA THR A 195 -8.87 -8.99 -9.86
C THR A 195 -9.50 -10.36 -9.63
N ARG A 196 -8.84 -11.41 -10.11
CA ARG A 196 -9.19 -12.81 -9.86
C ARG A 196 -7.96 -13.52 -9.32
N PRO A 197 -8.05 -14.25 -8.20
CA PRO A 197 -9.22 -14.36 -7.32
C PRO A 197 -9.62 -13.03 -6.68
N ALA A 198 -10.87 -12.94 -6.20
CA ALA A 198 -11.31 -11.77 -5.45
C ALA A 198 -10.56 -11.71 -4.10
N TYR A 199 -10.29 -10.49 -3.64
CA TYR A 199 -9.61 -10.27 -2.37
C TYR A 199 -10.33 -10.98 -1.20
N GLY A 200 -9.57 -11.72 -0.39
CA GLY A 200 -10.07 -12.46 0.77
C GLY A 200 -10.94 -13.69 0.43
N SER A 201 -11.08 -14.05 -0.85
CA SER A 201 -11.77 -15.28 -1.24
C SER A 201 -10.95 -16.52 -0.86
N PHE A 202 -11.62 -17.68 -0.81
CA PHE A 202 -10.92 -18.95 -0.57
C PHE A 202 -10.13 -19.38 -1.79
N ALA A 203 -8.87 -19.76 -1.59
CA ALA A 203 -8.05 -20.37 -2.62
C ALA A 203 -8.23 -21.89 -2.62
N LEU A 204 -8.42 -22.44 -3.81
CA LEU A 204 -8.33 -23.86 -4.08
C LEU A 204 -7.29 -24.06 -5.18
N SER A 205 -6.55 -25.15 -5.12
CA SER A 205 -5.62 -25.55 -6.17
C SER A 205 -6.34 -26.50 -7.14
N PRO A 206 -6.28 -26.28 -8.47
CA PRO A 206 -5.60 -25.16 -9.13
C PRO A 206 -6.37 -23.84 -9.01
N LEU A 207 -5.64 -22.73 -8.85
CA LEU A 207 -6.20 -21.39 -8.67
C LEU A 207 -6.23 -20.64 -10.00
N ARG A 208 -7.42 -20.18 -10.40
CA ARG A 208 -7.56 -19.30 -11.56
C ARG A 208 -7.27 -17.85 -11.18
N THR A 209 -6.35 -17.25 -11.92
CA THR A 209 -5.92 -15.86 -11.77
C THR A 209 -6.24 -15.02 -13.00
N GLY A 210 -6.30 -13.71 -12.84
CA GLY A 210 -6.49 -12.79 -13.95
C GLY A 210 -6.81 -11.35 -13.55
N GLY A 211 -6.80 -10.47 -14.54
CA GLY A 211 -7.12 -9.07 -14.39
C GLY A 211 -6.94 -8.33 -15.70
N ARG A 212 -6.37 -7.12 -15.64
CA ARG A 212 -6.12 -6.29 -16.83
C ARG A 212 -4.68 -5.80 -16.84
N ILE A 213 -4.15 -5.58 -18.04
CA ILE A 213 -2.80 -5.07 -18.25
C ILE A 213 -2.79 -4.01 -19.34
N SER A 214 -1.96 -2.98 -19.17
CA SER A 214 -1.65 -1.99 -20.18
C SER A 214 -0.13 -1.87 -20.33
N GLY A 215 0.38 -2.03 -21.54
CA GLY A 215 1.82 -2.12 -21.79
C GLY A 215 2.11 -2.67 -23.18
N VAL A 216 3.38 -2.80 -23.53
CA VAL A 216 3.81 -3.40 -24.80
C VAL A 216 4.46 -4.73 -24.47
N ASP A 217 4.08 -5.79 -25.18
CA ASP A 217 4.72 -7.11 -25.18
C ASP A 217 5.08 -7.66 -23.78
N GLU A 218 4.09 -7.66 -22.90
CA GLU A 218 4.23 -8.03 -21.49
C GLU A 218 4.15 -9.55 -21.32
N SER A 219 5.10 -10.13 -20.58
CA SER A 219 5.06 -11.55 -20.21
C SER A 219 4.58 -11.69 -18.77
N ILE A 220 3.40 -12.27 -18.56
CA ILE A 220 2.80 -12.38 -17.22
C ILE A 220 3.17 -13.71 -16.57
N ARG A 221 3.76 -13.61 -15.37
CA ARG A 221 4.03 -14.73 -14.47
C ARG A 221 3.24 -14.56 -13.18
N VAL A 222 2.70 -15.66 -12.66
CA VAL A 222 1.96 -15.70 -11.39
C VAL A 222 2.63 -16.65 -10.42
N GLN A 223 2.68 -16.27 -9.15
CA GLN A 223 3.13 -17.10 -8.04
C GLN A 223 2.12 -17.08 -6.89
N VAL A 224 2.05 -18.20 -6.16
CA VAL A 224 1.36 -18.28 -4.86
C VAL A 224 2.44 -18.45 -3.79
N ARG A 225 2.39 -17.62 -2.75
CA ARG A 225 3.39 -17.57 -1.68
C ARG A 225 2.71 -17.53 -0.31
N GLN A 226 3.47 -17.84 0.73
CA GLN A 226 3.06 -17.69 2.12
C GLN A 226 4.27 -17.27 2.97
N PRO A 227 4.13 -16.47 4.03
CA PRO A 227 5.24 -16.05 4.88
C PRO A 227 6.05 -17.20 5.51
N SER A 228 5.43 -18.34 5.81
CA SER A 228 6.14 -19.49 6.39
C SER A 228 6.98 -20.32 5.40
N SER A 229 7.09 -19.90 4.13
CA SER A 229 7.92 -20.54 3.12
C SER A 229 8.74 -19.52 2.33
N GLU A 230 10.05 -19.78 2.18
CA GLU A 230 10.92 -18.94 1.34
C GLU A 230 10.62 -19.12 -0.16
N ALA A 231 10.27 -20.34 -0.57
CA ALA A 231 9.96 -20.66 -1.95
C ALA A 231 8.47 -20.45 -2.28
N PRO A 232 8.10 -20.08 -3.52
CA PRO A 232 6.71 -20.11 -3.95
C PRO A 232 6.10 -21.50 -3.80
N LEU A 233 4.85 -21.56 -3.31
CA LEU A 233 4.04 -22.78 -3.22
C LEU A 233 3.64 -23.31 -4.60
N GLY A 234 3.62 -22.42 -5.59
CA GLY A 234 3.29 -22.71 -6.97
C GLY A 234 3.62 -21.52 -7.86
N SER A 235 3.93 -21.80 -9.12
CA SER A 235 4.16 -20.76 -10.13
C SER A 235 3.62 -21.20 -11.48
N SER A 236 3.21 -20.23 -12.29
CA SER A 236 2.75 -20.44 -13.65
C SER A 236 3.22 -19.30 -14.52
N CYS A 237 3.56 -19.62 -15.75
CA CYS A 237 4.11 -18.72 -16.75
C CYS A 237 3.85 -19.34 -18.12
N CYS A 238 3.95 -18.62 -19.24
CA CYS A 238 4.10 -17.18 -19.38
C CYS A 238 2.96 -16.74 -20.27
N THR A 239 1.99 -16.00 -19.71
CA THR A 239 0.83 -15.55 -20.48
C THR A 239 1.19 -14.27 -21.18
N PRO A 240 1.11 -14.21 -22.52
CA PRO A 240 1.28 -12.95 -23.23
C PRO A 240 0.22 -11.94 -22.79
N GLY A 241 0.64 -10.70 -22.61
CA GLY A 241 -0.18 -9.54 -22.30
C GLY A 241 0.34 -8.32 -23.04
N GLY A 242 -0.45 -7.25 -23.09
CA GLY A 242 -0.08 -6.03 -23.79
C GLY A 242 -1.28 -5.34 -24.42
N GLY A 243 -1.10 -4.15 -24.95
CA GLY A 243 -2.16 -3.26 -25.42
C GLY A 243 -2.68 -2.33 -24.33
N THR A 244 -3.88 -1.79 -24.50
CA THR A 244 -4.52 -0.89 -23.51
C THR A 244 -5.60 -1.64 -22.76
N GLY A 245 -5.39 -1.83 -21.46
CA GLY A 245 -6.34 -2.49 -20.55
C GLY A 245 -6.79 -3.87 -21.03
N GLN A 246 -5.94 -4.66 -21.67
CA GLN A 246 -6.34 -5.98 -22.16
C GLN A 246 -6.53 -6.96 -21.01
N PRO A 247 -7.54 -7.86 -21.10
CA PRO A 247 -7.72 -8.88 -20.09
C PRO A 247 -6.62 -9.94 -20.16
N TRP A 248 -6.25 -10.48 -19.02
CA TRP A 248 -5.34 -11.63 -18.94
C TRP A 248 -5.88 -12.67 -17.94
N SER A 249 -5.53 -13.93 -18.14
CA SER A 249 -5.88 -15.00 -17.21
C SER A 249 -4.88 -16.15 -17.28
N LEU A 250 -4.58 -16.74 -16.13
CA LEU A 250 -3.66 -17.86 -15.99
C LEU A 250 -4.11 -18.75 -14.84
N THR A 251 -3.87 -20.05 -14.95
CA THR A 251 -4.12 -21.00 -13.86
C THR A 251 -2.79 -21.37 -13.20
N VAL A 252 -2.76 -21.37 -11.87
CA VAL A 252 -1.59 -21.75 -11.08
C VAL A 252 -1.95 -22.91 -10.15
N SER A 253 -1.23 -24.01 -10.28
CA SER A 253 -1.31 -25.10 -9.31
C SER A 253 -0.32 -24.82 -8.18
N PHE A 254 -0.75 -25.03 -6.95
CA PHE A 254 0.10 -24.90 -5.75
C PHE A 254 -0.22 -26.01 -4.75
N THR A 255 0.73 -26.32 -3.88
CA THR A 255 0.59 -27.32 -2.80
C THR A 255 1.29 -26.84 -1.53
N GLY A 256 1.06 -27.51 -0.40
CA GLY A 256 1.79 -27.23 0.85
C GLY A 256 1.41 -25.93 1.56
N ALA A 257 0.24 -25.36 1.27
CA ALA A 257 -0.27 -24.19 1.98
C ALA A 257 -0.57 -24.52 3.45
N THR A 258 0.03 -23.78 4.36
CA THR A 258 -0.12 -23.93 5.82
C THR A 258 -0.57 -22.65 6.51
N ASP A 259 -0.35 -21.49 5.88
CA ASP A 259 -0.74 -20.20 6.45
C ASP A 259 -2.24 -19.93 6.21
N PRO A 260 -2.92 -19.17 7.09
CA PRO A 260 -4.34 -18.83 6.94
C PRO A 260 -4.62 -17.94 5.72
N VAL A 261 -3.60 -17.20 5.27
CA VAL A 261 -3.66 -16.27 4.13
C VAL A 261 -2.47 -16.54 3.22
N LEU A 262 -2.74 -16.59 1.92
CA LEU A 262 -1.72 -16.70 0.87
C LEU A 262 -1.63 -15.41 0.08
N THR A 263 -0.41 -15.10 -0.36
CA THR A 263 -0.11 -14.03 -1.30
C THR A 263 -0.20 -14.59 -2.72
N VAL A 264 -1.08 -14.04 -3.54
CA VAL A 264 -1.05 -14.28 -4.99
C VAL A 264 -0.42 -13.05 -5.63
N VAL A 265 0.72 -13.24 -6.31
CA VAL A 265 1.44 -12.15 -6.97
C VAL A 265 1.48 -12.41 -8.47
N ALA A 266 1.13 -11.40 -9.25
CA ALA A 266 1.35 -11.39 -10.70
C ALA A 266 2.43 -10.36 -11.01
N THR A 267 3.32 -10.71 -11.93
CA THR A 267 4.49 -9.91 -12.34
C THR A 267 4.54 -9.80 -13.85
N THR A 268 5.14 -8.72 -14.33
CA THR A 268 5.54 -8.57 -15.71
C THR A 268 6.82 -7.71 -15.81
N GLY A 269 7.51 -7.83 -16.93
CA GLY A 269 8.83 -7.27 -17.18
C GLY A 269 9.54 -8.01 -18.31
N GLY A 270 10.85 -7.80 -18.41
CA GLY A 270 11.73 -8.42 -19.40
C GLY A 270 12.31 -7.44 -20.42
N HIS A 271 11.96 -6.16 -20.38
CA HIS A 271 12.51 -5.13 -21.28
C HIS A 271 13.71 -4.42 -20.63
N ILE A 272 13.53 -3.95 -19.40
CA ILE A 272 14.51 -3.17 -18.63
C ILE A 272 14.99 -3.97 -17.41
N ALA A 273 14.14 -4.83 -16.86
CA ALA A 273 14.40 -5.61 -15.65
C ALA A 273 13.56 -6.89 -15.63
N GLU A 274 13.89 -7.83 -14.74
CA GLU A 274 13.11 -9.08 -14.62
C GLU A 274 11.66 -8.78 -14.18
N VAL A 275 11.50 -7.86 -13.23
CA VAL A 275 10.19 -7.37 -12.78
C VAL A 275 10.14 -5.86 -12.92
N GLU A 276 9.26 -5.40 -13.80
CA GLU A 276 9.01 -3.98 -14.01
C GLU A 276 7.73 -3.53 -13.30
N ARG A 277 6.74 -4.42 -13.21
CA ARG A 277 5.47 -4.17 -12.54
C ARG A 277 4.97 -5.43 -11.84
N PHE A 278 4.29 -5.23 -10.73
CA PHE A 278 3.64 -6.33 -10.02
C PHE A 278 2.35 -5.90 -9.34
N THR A 279 1.50 -6.87 -9.05
CA THR A 279 0.25 -6.71 -8.31
C THR A 279 0.07 -7.91 -7.38
N VAL A 280 -0.53 -7.66 -6.21
CA VAL A 280 -0.72 -8.63 -5.14
C VAL A 280 -2.16 -8.60 -4.66
N THR A 281 -2.75 -9.80 -4.54
CA THR A 281 -4.01 -9.98 -3.82
C THR A 281 -3.86 -11.05 -2.74
N ALA A 282 -4.67 -10.93 -1.69
CA ALA A 282 -4.74 -11.87 -0.60
C ALA A 282 -5.87 -12.88 -0.80
N VAL A 283 -5.62 -14.14 -0.48
CA VAL A 283 -6.63 -15.20 -0.47
C VAL A 283 -6.52 -16.02 0.80
N ARG A 284 -7.62 -16.63 1.23
CA ARG A 284 -7.65 -17.46 2.45
C ARG A 284 -7.51 -18.93 2.11
N THR A 285 -6.81 -19.66 2.97
CA THR A 285 -6.91 -21.13 3.02
C THR A 285 -8.23 -21.53 3.68
N ARG A 286 -8.66 -22.78 3.46
CA ARG A 286 -9.87 -23.32 4.08
C ARG A 286 -9.59 -23.90 5.44
#